data_AF-A0A8S1J5A1-F1
#
_entry.id   AF-A0A8S1J5A1-F1
#
_cell.length_a   1.000
_cell.length_b   1.000
_cell.length_c   1.000
_cell.angle_alpha   90.00
_cell.angle_beta   90.00
_cell.angle_gamma   90.00
#
_symmetry.space_group_name_H-M   'P 1'
#
loop_
_entity.id
_entity.type
_entity.pdbx_description
1 polymer ?
#
loop_
_entity_poly.entity_id
_entity_poly.type
_entity_poly.pdbx_seq_one_letter_code
_entity_poly.pdbx_strand_id
1 'polypeptide(L)'
;MDVRPFYREGREGEEEEQRLWGFDVELVDDGAMVCRVCVRMDTEVVEKPDFIGIGQDGFPVNEGGTTSVEGRFFQIWKVGDEVVTDSIREVLRLFCTSLMHAINKYYAFGSCFTDDL
;
A
#
# COMPACT_ATOMS: atom_id res chain seq x y z
N MET A 1 1.35 -20.53 4.69
CA MET A 1 1.70 -19.59 3.61
C MET A 1 2.26 -18.32 4.22
N ASP A 2 3.50 -18.01 3.88
CA ASP A 2 4.25 -16.86 4.41
C ASP A 2 4.27 -15.73 3.36
N VAL A 3 4.24 -14.48 3.80
CA VAL A 3 4.13 -13.29 2.94
C VAL A 3 5.30 -12.35 3.25
N ARG A 4 6.20 -12.14 2.29
CA ARG A 4 7.46 -11.41 2.50
C ARG A 4 7.56 -10.17 1.63
N PRO A 5 7.49 -8.96 2.20
CA PRO A 5 7.77 -7.74 1.47
C PRO A 5 9.29 -7.55 1.30
N PHE A 6 9.72 -7.07 0.14
CA PHE A 6 11.08 -6.59 -0.08
C PHE A 6 11.09 -5.39 -1.03
N TYR A 7 12.04 -4.50 -0.82
CA TYR A 7 12.20 -3.28 -1.62
C TYR A 7 13.17 -3.57 -2.76
N ARG A 8 12.87 -3.05 -3.95
CA ARG A 8 13.82 -3.00 -5.07
C ARG A 8 14.22 -1.56 -5.31
N GLU A 9 15.50 -1.26 -5.13
CA GLU A 9 16.09 -0.07 -5.72
C GLU A 9 16.06 -0.24 -7.25
N GLY A 10 15.79 0.84 -7.97
CA GLY A 10 15.68 0.80 -9.41
C GLY A 10 16.98 0.27 -10.05
N ARG A 11 16.89 -0.77 -10.88
CA ARG A 11 18.00 -1.14 -11.79
C ARG A 11 18.32 0.04 -12.72
N GLU A 12 19.61 0.37 -12.84
CA GLU A 12 20.15 1.30 -13.84
C GLU A 12 19.66 0.90 -15.24
N GLY A 13 18.99 1.84 -15.93
CA GLY A 13 18.57 1.69 -17.33
C GLY A 13 17.06 1.60 -17.61
N GLU A 14 16.19 1.65 -16.60
CA GLU A 14 14.75 1.87 -16.80
C GLU A 14 14.45 3.37 -16.61
N GLU A 15 13.76 4.00 -17.58
CA GLU A 15 13.41 5.43 -17.57
C GLU A 15 12.79 5.84 -16.22
N GLU A 16 13.42 6.82 -15.55
CA GLU A 16 13.04 7.30 -14.20
C GLU A 16 11.57 7.78 -14.12
N GLU A 17 10.97 8.18 -15.25
CA GLU A 17 9.60 8.70 -15.31
C GLU A 17 8.49 7.65 -15.14
N GLN A 18 8.77 6.34 -15.26
CA GLN A 18 7.72 5.30 -15.22
C GLN A 18 7.78 4.34 -14.02
N ARG A 19 8.77 4.46 -13.13
CA ARG A 19 8.84 3.62 -11.92
C ARG A 19 8.13 4.30 -10.74
N LEU A 20 6.84 4.00 -10.63
CA LEU A 20 6.07 4.18 -9.40
C LEU A 20 6.81 3.52 -8.22
N TRP A 21 7.01 4.23 -7.11
CA TRP A 21 7.74 3.70 -5.95
C TRP A 21 6.92 2.62 -5.25
N GLY A 22 7.54 1.71 -4.50
CA GLY A 22 6.79 0.74 -3.69
C GLY A 22 7.60 -0.48 -3.29
N PHE A 23 6.95 -1.63 -3.20
CA PHE A 23 7.56 -2.87 -2.74
C PHE A 23 7.00 -4.09 -3.45
N ASP A 24 7.81 -5.14 -3.51
CA ASP A 24 7.39 -6.45 -4.03
C ASP A 24 7.07 -7.37 -2.86
N VAL A 25 6.15 -8.30 -3.07
CA VAL A 25 5.69 -9.26 -2.09
C VAL A 25 5.81 -10.66 -2.69
N GLU A 26 6.52 -11.53 -1.99
CA GLU A 26 6.56 -12.95 -2.30
C GLU A 26 5.58 -13.72 -1.41
N LEU A 27 4.77 -14.54 -2.05
CA LEU A 27 3.96 -15.55 -1.38
C LEU A 27 4.74 -16.86 -1.44
N VAL A 28 5.05 -17.40 -0.26
CA VAL A 28 5.84 -18.61 -0.08
C VAL A 28 4.95 -19.70 0.52
N ASP A 29 4.93 -20.86 -0.12
CA ASP A 29 4.25 -22.06 0.36
C ASP A 29 5.25 -23.22 0.41
N ASP A 30 5.31 -23.91 1.56
CA ASP A 30 6.28 -24.98 1.84
C ASP A 30 7.75 -24.66 1.46
N GLY A 31 8.16 -23.41 1.67
CA GLY A 31 9.52 -22.93 1.35
C GLY A 31 9.76 -22.61 -0.14
N ALA A 32 8.79 -22.84 -1.01
CA ALA A 32 8.84 -22.46 -2.42
C ALA A 32 8.06 -21.16 -2.67
N MET A 33 8.62 -20.25 -3.48
CA MET A 33 7.89 -19.08 -3.96
C MET A 33 6.83 -19.54 -4.96
N VAL A 34 5.57 -19.26 -4.67
CA VAL A 34 4.43 -19.70 -5.49
C VAL A 34 3.77 -18.56 -6.26
N CYS A 35 3.94 -17.32 -5.80
CA CYS A 35 3.43 -16.14 -6.48
C CYS A 35 4.22 -14.92 -6.03
N ARG A 36 4.42 -13.97 -6.94
CA ARG A 36 4.95 -12.64 -6.62
C ARG A 36 3.93 -11.58 -7.03
N VAL A 37 3.82 -10.57 -6.19
CA VAL A 37 2.97 -9.39 -6.41
C VAL A 37 3.83 -8.15 -6.23
N CYS A 38 3.53 -7.10 -6.97
CA CYS A 38 4.15 -5.81 -6.74
C CYS A 38 3.10 -4.76 -6.37
N VAL A 39 3.43 -3.98 -5.34
CA VAL A 39 2.68 -2.80 -4.91
C VAL A 39 3.45 -1.57 -5.42
N ARG A 40 2.74 -0.70 -6.12
CA ARG A 40 3.29 0.50 -6.73
C ARG A 40 2.43 1.70 -6.35
N MET A 41 3.05 2.76 -5.92
CA MET A 41 2.43 4.01 -5.49
C MET A 41 2.83 5.11 -6.48
N ASP A 42 1.90 5.99 -6.77
CA ASP A 42 2.18 7.18 -7.55
C ASP A 42 3.06 8.18 -6.81
N THR A 43 3.42 9.24 -7.54
CA THR A 43 4.23 10.34 -7.02
C THR A 43 3.37 11.53 -6.60
N GLU A 44 2.04 11.38 -6.59
CA GLU A 44 1.16 12.45 -6.17
C GLU A 44 1.34 12.73 -4.68
N VAL A 45 1.53 14.02 -4.37
CA VAL A 45 1.60 14.54 -3.01
C VAL A 45 0.25 15.16 -2.67
N VAL A 46 -0.33 14.72 -1.56
CA VAL A 46 -1.59 15.27 -1.04
C VAL A 46 -1.32 15.92 0.30
N GLU A 47 -1.86 17.12 0.48
CA GLU A 47 -1.88 17.77 1.78
C GLU A 47 -3.02 17.20 2.62
N LYS A 48 -2.65 16.61 3.76
CA LYS A 48 -3.60 16.13 4.76
C LYS A 48 -3.63 17.13 5.93
N PRO A 49 -4.81 17.64 6.31
CA PRO A 49 -4.93 18.43 7.54
C PRO A 49 -4.72 17.53 8.76
N ASP A 50 -4.00 18.04 9.76
CA ASP A 50 -3.71 17.29 10.97
C ASP A 50 -4.98 16.98 11.78
N PHE A 51 -5.95 17.91 11.77
CA PHE A 51 -7.20 17.78 12.50
C PHE A 51 -8.41 18.23 11.68
N ILE A 52 -9.57 17.66 12.00
CA ILE A 52 -10.88 18.10 11.52
C ILE A 52 -11.64 18.64 12.74
N GLY A 53 -11.84 19.96 12.78
CA GLY A 53 -12.62 20.67 13.79
C GLY A 53 -14.08 20.85 13.39
N ILE A 54 -14.84 21.57 14.21
CA ILE A 54 -16.26 21.91 13.96
C ILE A 54 -16.36 23.41 13.70
N GLY A 55 -16.81 23.77 12.50
CA GLY A 55 -17.00 25.14 12.08
C GLY A 55 -18.15 25.84 12.81
N GLN A 56 -18.24 27.15 12.65
CA GLN A 56 -19.30 27.96 13.27
C GLN A 56 -20.71 27.60 12.77
N ASP A 57 -20.80 26.98 11.60
CA ASP A 57 -22.00 26.45 10.98
C ASP A 57 -22.31 25.00 11.39
N GLY A 58 -21.47 24.40 12.23
CA GLY A 58 -21.57 23.01 12.67
C GLY A 58 -21.04 21.98 11.67
N PHE A 59 -20.46 22.42 10.54
CA PHE A 59 -19.87 21.52 9.55
C PHE A 59 -18.38 21.26 9.83
N PRO A 60 -17.83 20.11 9.38
CA PRO A 60 -16.42 19.81 9.53
C PRO A 60 -15.55 20.86 8.83
N VAL A 61 -14.55 21.39 9.53
CA VAL A 61 -13.55 22.32 8.98
C VAL A 61 -12.15 21.81 9.25
N ASN A 62 -11.23 21.99 8.31
CA ASN A 62 -9.84 21.62 8.49
C ASN A 62 -9.19 22.55 9.53
N GLU A 63 -8.53 21.98 10.54
CA GLU A 63 -7.82 22.72 11.59
C GLU A 63 -6.40 22.15 11.80
N GLY A 64 -5.50 22.99 12.31
CA GLY A 64 -4.11 22.62 12.58
C GLY A 64 -3.17 22.84 11.38
N GLY A 65 -2.05 22.12 11.38
CA GLY A 65 -1.10 22.11 10.26
C GLY A 65 -1.56 21.20 9.13
N THR A 66 -0.81 21.22 8.03
CA THR A 66 -0.95 20.26 6.94
C THR A 66 0.31 19.42 6.85
N THR A 67 0.12 18.11 6.75
CA THR A 67 1.18 17.14 6.49
C THR A 67 1.10 16.72 5.03
N SER A 68 2.22 16.85 4.30
CA SER A 68 2.34 16.33 2.94
C SER A 68 2.50 14.81 2.99
N VAL A 69 1.66 14.09 2.25
CA VAL A 69 1.74 12.62 2.12
C VAL A 69 1.89 12.27 0.64
N GLU A 70 2.93 11.50 0.33
CA GLU A 70 3.23 11.02 -1.02
C GLU A 70 2.57 9.65 -1.28
N GLY A 71 2.13 9.39 -2.51
CA GLY A 71 1.63 8.07 -2.91
C GLY A 71 0.14 7.85 -2.65
N ARG A 72 -0.70 8.78 -3.12
CA ARG A 72 -2.17 8.74 -2.95
C ARG A 72 -2.78 7.52 -3.63
N PHE A 73 -2.35 7.21 -4.85
CA PHE A 73 -2.88 6.11 -5.63
C PHE A 73 -1.90 4.96 -5.65
N PHE A 74 -2.40 3.75 -5.45
CA PHE A 74 -1.58 2.55 -5.52
C PHE A 74 -2.21 1.49 -6.41
N GLN A 75 -1.35 0.67 -7.00
CA GLN A 75 -1.70 -0.44 -7.84
C GLN A 75 -1.03 -1.71 -7.34
N ILE A 76 -1.74 -2.82 -7.45
CA ILE A 76 -1.28 -4.14 -7.06
C ILE A 76 -1.31 -5.01 -8.31
N TRP A 77 -0.14 -5.49 -8.74
CA TRP A 77 0.00 -6.32 -9.94
C TRP A 77 0.62 -7.66 -9.60
N LYS A 78 0.11 -8.74 -10.21
CA LYS A 78 0.83 -10.02 -10.20
C LYS A 78 2.06 -9.89 -11.08
N VAL A 79 3.18 -10.39 -10.59
CA VAL A 79 4.46 -10.42 -11.30
C VAL A 79 4.85 -11.88 -11.54
N GLY A 80 5.15 -12.22 -12.79
CA GLY A 80 5.53 -13.56 -13.22
C GLY A 80 4.36 -14.39 -13.74
N ASP A 81 4.68 -15.58 -14.25
CA ASP A 81 3.76 -16.39 -15.08
C ASP A 81 3.07 -17.53 -14.31
N GLU A 82 3.33 -17.64 -13.01
CA GLU A 82 2.83 -18.76 -12.22
C GLU A 82 1.30 -18.84 -12.18
N VAL A 83 0.76 -20.05 -12.24
CA VAL A 83 -0.69 -20.27 -12.23
C VAL A 83 -1.22 -19.98 -10.83
N VAL A 84 -2.20 -19.07 -10.75
CA VAL A 84 -2.88 -18.73 -9.49
C VAL A 84 -3.93 -19.80 -9.19
N THR A 85 -3.60 -20.70 -8.27
CA THR A 85 -4.56 -21.66 -7.70
C THR A 85 -5.62 -20.95 -6.85
N ASP A 86 -6.69 -21.67 -6.50
CA ASP A 86 -7.77 -21.10 -5.67
C ASP A 86 -7.28 -20.71 -4.27
N SER A 87 -6.37 -21.49 -3.67
CA SER A 87 -5.74 -21.15 -2.38
C SER A 87 -4.93 -19.86 -2.45
N ILE A 88 -4.11 -19.69 -3.50
CA ILE A 88 -3.35 -18.45 -3.71
C ILE A 88 -4.31 -17.27 -3.92
N ARG A 89 -5.42 -17.47 -4.64
CA ARG A 89 -6.42 -16.42 -4.87
C ARG A 89 -7.06 -15.92 -3.58
N GLU A 90 -7.36 -16.81 -2.65
CA GLU A 90 -7.89 -16.42 -1.33
C GLU A 90 -6.89 -15.59 -0.53
N VAL A 91 -5.62 -16.01 -0.51
CA VAL A 91 -4.56 -15.27 0.18
C VAL A 91 -4.32 -13.90 -0.45
N LEU A 92 -4.33 -13.82 -1.79
CA LEU A 92 -4.21 -12.54 -2.51
C LEU A 92 -5.36 -11.58 -2.18
N ARG A 93 -6.60 -12.09 -2.09
CA ARG A 93 -7.76 -11.27 -1.70
C ARG A 93 -7.63 -10.74 -0.28
N LEU A 94 -7.21 -11.59 0.65
CA LEU A 94 -6.97 -11.20 2.03
C LEU A 94 -5.85 -10.14 2.11
N PHE A 95 -4.74 -10.38 1.41
CA PHE A 95 -3.62 -9.43 1.32
C PHE A 95 -4.08 -8.06 0.82
N CYS A 96 -4.77 -7.99 -0.32
CA CYS A 96 -5.27 -6.72 -0.86
C CYS A 96 -6.22 -6.01 0.12
N THR A 97 -7.12 -6.75 0.77
CA THR A 97 -8.10 -6.16 1.71
C THR A 97 -7.42 -5.60 2.97
N SER A 98 -6.47 -6.34 3.51
CA SER A 98 -5.68 -5.92 4.67
C SER A 98 -4.77 -4.73 4.35
N LEU A 99 -4.15 -4.73 3.17
CA LEU A 99 -3.33 -3.60 2.71
C LEU A 99 -4.17 -2.33 2.54
N MET A 100 -5.34 -2.42 1.90
CA MET A 100 -6.28 -1.30 1.80
C MET A 100 -6.67 -0.76 3.19
N HIS A 101 -6.93 -1.64 4.16
CA HIS A 101 -7.24 -1.22 5.53
C HIS A 101 -6.07 -0.53 6.22
N ALA A 102 -4.85 -1.05 6.08
CA ALA A 102 -3.66 -0.45 6.66
C ALA A 102 -3.39 0.94 6.07
N ILE A 103 -3.51 1.07 4.74
CA ILE A 103 -3.35 2.33 4.03
C ILE A 103 -4.42 3.33 4.48
N ASN A 104 -5.70 2.93 4.52
CA ASN A 104 -6.77 3.81 4.98
C ASN A 104 -6.58 4.25 6.44
N LYS A 105 -6.12 3.35 7.32
CA LYS A 105 -5.79 3.69 8.72
C LYS A 105 -4.62 4.68 8.78
N TYR A 106 -3.57 4.48 8.00
CA TYR A 106 -2.45 5.41 7.91
C TYR A 106 -2.92 6.79 7.44
N TYR A 107 -3.70 6.85 6.37
CA TYR A 107 -4.23 8.11 5.86
C TYR A 107 -5.24 8.76 6.81
N ALA A 108 -6.02 8.00 7.59
CA ALA A 108 -6.95 8.56 8.58
C ALA A 108 -6.20 9.06 9.83
N PHE A 109 -5.30 8.26 10.40
CA PHE A 109 -4.78 8.47 11.75
C PHE A 109 -3.27 8.77 11.84
N GLY A 110 -2.54 8.75 10.72
CA GLY A 110 -1.09 9.01 10.68
C GLY A 110 -0.23 7.85 11.17
N SER A 111 -0.84 6.76 11.66
CA SER A 111 -0.15 5.53 12.04
C SER A 111 -1.02 4.31 11.77
N CYS A 112 -0.40 3.25 11.27
CA CYS A 112 -1.01 1.94 11.11
C CYS A 112 -0.27 0.94 12.01
N PHE A 113 -0.58 0.94 13.30
CA PHE A 113 -0.23 -0.18 14.15
C PHE A 113 -1.20 -1.31 13.84
N THR A 114 -0.69 -2.49 13.50
CA THR A 114 -1.44 -3.72 13.71
C THR A 114 -1.59 -3.84 15.21
N ASP A 115 -2.79 -3.62 15.74
CA ASP A 115 -3.12 -4.19 17.04
C ASP A 115 -2.75 -5.68 16.94
N ASP A 116 -1.77 -6.11 17.74
CA ASP A 116 -1.21 -7.46 17.66
C ASP A 116 -2.35 -8.48 17.62
N LEU A 117 -2.32 -9.33 16.59
CA LEU A 117 -3.27 -10.43 16.33
C LEU A 117 -3.36 -11.40 17.50
#